data_AF-A0A7X4HCE5-F1
#
_entry.id   AF-A0A7X4HCE5-F1
#
_cell.length_a   1.000
_cell.length_b   1.000
_cell.length_c   1.000
_cell.angle_alpha   90.00
_cell.angle_beta   90.00
_cell.angle_gamma   90.00
#
_symmetry.space_group_name_H-M   'P 1'
#
loop_
_entity.id
_entity.type
_entity.pdbx_description
1 polymer ?
#
loop_
_entity_poly.entity_id
_entity_poly.type
_entity_poly.pdbx_seq_one_letter_code
_entity_poly.pdbx_strand_id
1 'polypeptide(L)'
;MLDFNDETQAAPAYEDDFVVWLDAQAEFLQDGRLELLDRDNLIDELTAMANRHRDKVQSRMEVLLAHLLKCQFQPDHMTRSWQSTLLEQRHKI
;
A
#
# COMPACT_ATOMS: atom_id res chain seq x y z
N MET A 1 9.06 41.58 27.03
CA MET A 1 9.19 41.36 25.58
C MET A 1 9.29 39.85 25.45
N LEU A 2 8.15 39.21 25.19
CA LEU A 2 8.00 37.76 25.31
C LEU A 2 8.77 37.07 24.19
N ASP A 3 9.49 36.03 24.58
CA ASP A 3 10.33 35.19 23.75
C ASP A 3 9.53 34.62 22.57
N PHE A 4 10.01 34.87 21.36
CA PHE A 4 9.54 34.20 20.14
C PHE A 4 10.00 32.74 20.26
N ASN A 5 9.09 31.89 20.73
CA ASN A 5 9.25 30.46 20.66
C ASN A 5 9.35 30.09 19.17
N ASP A 6 10.55 29.68 18.76
CA ASP A 6 10.81 29.02 17.49
C ASP A 6 10.09 27.67 17.55
N GLU A 7 8.77 27.69 17.30
CA GLU A 7 8.00 26.50 17.00
C GLU A 7 8.49 26.02 15.63
N THR A 8 9.61 25.29 15.64
CA THR A 8 9.86 24.27 14.63
C THR A 8 8.64 23.37 14.67
N GLN A 9 7.69 23.58 13.74
CA GLN A 9 6.47 22.82 13.65
C GLN A 9 6.86 21.39 13.32
N ALA A 10 7.09 20.59 14.37
CA ALA A 10 7.42 19.19 14.24
C ALA A 10 6.26 18.52 13.50
N ALA A 11 6.59 17.74 12.48
CA ALA A 11 5.58 17.00 11.72
C ALA A 11 4.70 16.19 12.70
N PRO A 12 3.37 16.15 12.49
CA PRO A 12 2.51 15.27 13.27
C PRO A 12 3.06 13.84 13.22
N ALA A 13 3.08 13.12 14.34
CA ALA A 13 3.76 11.83 14.39
C ALA A 13 3.04 10.78 13.54
N TYR A 14 3.82 9.97 12.82
CA TYR A 14 3.32 8.84 12.02
C TYR A 14 2.39 7.91 12.81
N GLU A 15 2.69 7.71 14.10
CA GLU A 15 2.00 6.77 14.98
C GLU A 15 0.62 7.26 15.44
N ASP A 16 0.37 8.57 15.42
CA ASP A 16 -0.86 9.17 15.98
C ASP A 16 -1.98 9.26 14.94
N ASP A 17 -1.65 9.71 13.73
CA ASP A 17 -2.59 9.78 12.60
C ASP A 17 -1.85 9.74 11.27
N PHE A 18 -1.89 8.58 10.61
CA PHE A 18 -1.22 8.36 9.33
C PHE A 18 -1.69 9.30 8.22
N VAL A 19 -2.98 9.65 8.18
CA VAL A 19 -3.53 10.50 7.12
C VAL A 19 -3.01 11.93 7.29
N VAL A 20 -3.07 12.44 8.51
CA VAL A 20 -2.57 13.78 8.85
C VAL A 20 -1.05 13.86 8.67
N TRP A 21 -0.31 12.82 9.04
CA TRP A 21 1.13 12.71 8.75
C TRP A 21 1.40 12.78 7.24
N LEU A 22 0.69 11.99 6.43
CA LEU A 22 0.91 11.93 4.99
C LEU A 22 0.61 13.26 4.30
N ASP A 23 -0.48 13.94 4.70
CA ASP A 23 -0.84 15.26 4.19
C ASP A 23 0.24 16.29 4.51
N ALA A 24 0.80 16.27 5.73
CA ALA A 24 1.91 17.15 6.11
C ALA A 24 3.19 16.86 5.30
N GLN A 25 3.54 15.58 5.09
CA GLN A 25 4.70 15.21 4.25
C GLN A 25 4.50 15.67 2.79
N ALA A 26 3.28 15.59 2.26
CA ALA A 26 2.95 16.06 0.92
C ALA A 26 3.09 17.58 0.79
N GLU A 27 2.63 18.34 1.80
CA GLU A 27 2.82 19.79 1.87
C GLU A 27 4.30 20.16 1.89
N PHE A 28 5.12 19.49 2.70
CA PHE A 28 6.56 19.73 2.74
C PHE A 28 7.26 19.45 1.41
N LEU A 29 6.85 18.40 0.70
CA LEU A 29 7.36 18.12 -0.64
C LEU A 29 6.94 19.20 -1.65
N GLN A 30 5.70 19.68 -1.58
CA GLN A 30 5.18 20.72 -2.47
C GLN A 30 5.90 22.07 -2.25
N ASP A 31 6.18 22.40 -0.99
CA ASP A 31 6.86 23.65 -0.60
C ASP A 31 8.40 23.55 -0.67
N GLY A 32 8.94 22.36 -0.97
CA GLY A 32 10.38 22.11 -1.05
C GLY A 32 11.10 22.10 0.31
N ARG A 33 10.36 21.95 1.42
CA ARG A 33 10.86 21.89 2.81
C ARG A 33 11.41 20.50 3.16
N LEU A 34 12.48 20.09 2.49
CA LEU A 34 13.06 18.73 2.58
C LEU A 34 13.68 18.41 3.95
N GLU A 35 13.93 19.41 4.77
CA GLU A 35 14.42 19.34 6.15
C GLU A 35 13.35 18.90 7.15
N LEU A 36 12.07 19.14 6.83
CA LEU A 36 10.94 18.75 7.68
C LEU A 36 10.41 17.34 7.37
N LEU A 37 10.97 16.68 6.35
CA LEU A 37 10.57 15.35 5.96
C LEU A 37 11.00 14.32 7.00
N ASP A 38 10.04 13.47 7.35
CA ASP A 38 10.26 12.25 8.13
C ASP A 38 10.77 11.15 7.19
N ARG A 39 12.06 11.24 6.85
CA ARG A 39 12.69 10.45 5.79
C ARG A 39 12.65 8.95 6.07
N ASP A 40 12.83 8.55 7.31
CA ASP A 40 12.89 7.13 7.68
C ASP A 40 11.52 6.48 7.45
N ASN A 41 10.45 7.09 7.97
CA ASN A 41 9.09 6.59 7.77
C ASN A 41 8.65 6.68 6.29
N LEU A 42 9.08 7.70 5.54
CA LEU A 42 8.82 7.79 4.09
C LEU A 42 9.51 6.69 3.28
N ILE A 43 10.77 6.35 3.60
CA ILE A 43 11.50 5.27 2.95
C ILE A 43 10.82 3.93 3.21
N ASP A 44 10.41 3.70 4.46
CA ASP A 44 9.71 2.48 4.85
C ASP A 44 8.37 2.36 4.14
N GLU A 45 7.57 3.43 4.09
CA GLU A 45 6.26 3.40 3.42
C GLU A 45 6.39 3.23 1.89
N LEU A 46 7.37 3.86 1.25
CA LEU A 46 7.65 3.65 -0.18
C LEU A 46 8.09 2.21 -0.48
N THR A 47 8.93 1.64 0.38
CA THR A 47 9.40 0.25 0.26
C THR A 47 8.25 -0.72 0.49
N ALA A 48 7.45 -0.49 1.53
CA ALA A 48 6.26 -1.27 1.83
C ALA A 48 5.25 -1.20 0.68
N MET A 49 5.01 -0.03 0.10
CA MET A 49 4.15 0.13 -1.06
C MET A 49 4.65 -0.70 -2.25
N ALA A 50 5.95 -0.62 -2.58
CA ALA A 50 6.54 -1.41 -3.66
C ALA A 50 6.40 -2.92 -3.43
N ASN A 51 6.61 -3.39 -2.19
CA ASN A 51 6.44 -4.79 -1.82
C ASN A 51 4.97 -5.22 -1.91
N ARG A 52 4.03 -4.43 -1.37
CA ARG A 52 2.58 -4.70 -1.47
C ARG A 52 2.13 -4.86 -2.92
N HIS A 53 2.67 -4.07 -3.85
CA HIS A 53 2.37 -4.24 -5.28
C HIS A 53 2.88 -5.58 -5.83
N ARG A 54 4.10 -5.99 -5.48
CA ARG A 54 4.68 -7.29 -5.89
C ARG A 54 3.92 -8.46 -5.27
N ASP A 55 3.68 -8.41 -3.97
CA ASP A 55 2.98 -9.44 -3.21
C ASP A 55 1.54 -9.62 -3.71
N LYS A 56 0.89 -8.53 -4.11
CA LYS A 56 -0.45 -8.59 -4.70
C LYS A 56 -0.45 -9.38 -6.01
N VAL A 57 0.54 -9.16 -6.90
CA VAL A 57 0.65 -9.95 -8.14
C VAL A 57 0.92 -11.41 -7.82
N GLN A 58 1.84 -11.70 -6.90
CA GLN A 58 2.13 -13.07 -6.46
C GLN A 58 0.88 -13.77 -5.91
N SER A 59 0.19 -13.14 -4.95
CA SER A 59 -1.02 -13.70 -4.34
C SER A 59 -2.12 -13.96 -5.39
N ARG A 60 -2.31 -13.05 -6.36
CA ARG A 60 -3.26 -13.27 -7.46
C ARG A 60 -2.87 -14.47 -8.32
N MET A 61 -1.59 -14.62 -8.64
CA MET A 61 -1.08 -15.77 -9.40
C MET A 61 -1.27 -17.08 -8.63
N GLU A 62 -1.00 -17.10 -7.32
CA GLU A 62 -1.23 -18.27 -6.46
C GLU A 62 -2.71 -18.68 -6.47
N VAL A 63 -3.63 -17.73 -6.32
CA VAL A 63 -5.08 -17.99 -6.38
C VAL A 63 -5.48 -18.51 -7.76
N LEU A 64 -4.95 -17.91 -8.84
CA LEU A 64 -5.24 -18.32 -10.22
C LEU A 64 -4.77 -19.75 -10.48
N LEU A 65 -3.54 -20.09 -10.10
CA LEU A 65 -2.97 -21.43 -10.25
C LEU A 65 -3.75 -22.46 -9.42
N ALA A 66 -4.10 -22.14 -8.18
CA ALA A 66 -4.91 -23.02 -7.34
C ALA A 66 -6.28 -23.32 -7.96
N HIS A 67 -6.94 -22.33 -8.56
CA HIS A 67 -8.23 -22.53 -9.22
C HIS A 67 -8.09 -23.29 -10.55
N LEU A 68 -7.04 -23.04 -11.33
CA LEU A 68 -6.77 -23.81 -12.55
C LEU A 68 -6.55 -25.29 -12.24
N LEU A 69 -5.79 -25.60 -11.20
CA LEU A 69 -5.56 -26.99 -10.75
C LEU A 69 -6.87 -27.63 -10.26
N LYS A 70 -7.69 -26.92 -9.48
CA LYS A 70 -9.01 -27.42 -9.08
C LYS A 70 -9.90 -27.70 -10.30
N CYS A 71 -9.92 -26.82 -11.29
CA CYS A 71 -10.69 -27.06 -12.52
C CYS A 71 -10.18 -28.29 -13.30
N GLN A 72 -8.87 -28.49 -13.36
CA GLN A 72 -8.27 -29.62 -14.08
C GLN A 72 -8.53 -30.97 -13.39
N PHE A 73 -8.42 -31.01 -12.07
CA PHE A 73 -8.45 -32.27 -11.31
C PHE A 73 -9.76 -32.52 -10.56
N GLN A 74 -10.67 -31.53 -10.50
CA GLN A 74 -11.99 -31.64 -9.86
C GLN A 74 -13.09 -31.03 -10.75
N PRO A 75 -13.22 -31.46 -12.03
CA PRO A 75 -14.15 -30.85 -12.98
C PRO A 75 -15.62 -30.95 -12.52
N ASP A 76 -15.99 -32.03 -11.83
CA ASP A 76 -17.35 -32.26 -11.31
C ASP A 76 -17.74 -31.29 -10.19
N HIS A 77 -16.77 -30.60 -9.59
CA HIS A 77 -16.97 -29.59 -8.55
C HIS A 77 -16.82 -28.16 -9.08
N MET A 78 -16.70 -27.97 -10.40
CA MET A 78 -16.52 -26.66 -11.00
C MET A 78 -17.81 -25.83 -10.90
N THR A 79 -17.85 -24.96 -9.90
CA THR A 79 -18.97 -24.04 -9.68
C THR A 79 -18.80 -22.73 -10.47
N ARG A 80 -19.91 -22.01 -10.68
CA ARG A 80 -19.89 -20.67 -11.30
C ARG A 80 -19.02 -19.67 -10.52
N SER A 81 -18.95 -19.81 -9.20
CA SER A 81 -18.11 -18.93 -8.37
C SER A 81 -16.62 -19.14 -8.64
N TRP A 82 -16.18 -20.38 -8.87
CA TRP A 82 -14.77 -20.66 -9.22
C TRP A 82 -14.37 -20.05 -10.55
N GLN A 83 -15.26 -20.14 -11.55
CA GLN A 83 -15.05 -19.49 -12.86
C GLN A 83 -15.01 -17.96 -12.74
N SER A 84 -15.89 -17.39 -11.92
CA SER A 84 -15.90 -15.95 -11.65
C SER A 84 -14.60 -15.50 -10.99
N THR A 85 -14.12 -16.22 -9.98
CA THR A 85 -12.82 -15.95 -9.34
C THR A 85 -11.67 -16.00 -10.35
N LEU A 86 -11.67 -16.98 -11.24
CA LEU A 86 -10.62 -17.13 -12.26
C LEU A 86 -10.60 -15.95 -13.24
N LEU A 87 -11.77 -15.53 -13.73
CA LEU A 87 -11.90 -14.36 -14.61
C LEU A 87 -11.49 -13.07 -13.90
N GLU A 88 -11.91 -12.90 -12.65
CA GLU A 88 -11.57 -11.73 -11.84
C GLU A 88 -10.06 -11.65 -11.57
N GLN A 89 -9.43 -12.74 -11.11
CA GLN A 89 -7.99 -12.73 -10.86
C GLN A 89 -7.20 -12.49 -12.15
N ARG A 90 -7.61 -13.08 -13.28
CA ARG A 90 -7.00 -12.85 -14.59
C ARG A 90 -7.11 -11.38 -15.03
N HIS A 91 -8.22 -10.71 -14.75
CA HIS A 91 -8.41 -9.31 -15.13
C HIS A 91 -7.63 -8.33 -14.24
N LYS A 92 -7.38 -8.69 -12.98
CA LYS A 92 -6.70 -7.85 -11.99
C LYS A 92 -5.18 -8.07 -11.91
N ILE A 93 -4.63 -8.95 -12.75
CA ILE A 93 -3.20 -9.08 -13.07
C ILE A 93 -2.93 -8.24 -14.31
#